data_AF-A0A162N8A5-F1
#
_entry.id   AF-A0A162N8A5-F1
#
_cell.length_a   1.000
_cell.length_b   1.000
_cell.length_c   1.000
_cell.angle_alpha   90.00
_cell.angle_beta   90.00
_cell.angle_gamma   90.00
#
_symmetry.space_group_name_H-M   'P 1'
#
loop_
_entity.id
_entity.type
_entity.pdbx_description
1 polymer ?
#
loop_
_entity_poly.entity_id
_entity_poly.type
_entity_poly.pdbx_seq_one_letter_code
_entity_poly.pdbx_strand_id
1 'polypeptide(L)'
;MVTTDISQLVGECTTWVNTLRSKRSAFTELKEKLQLLSTNLQDKDTLKDLEHLQNQFYIQLINIHDLKHAIKDHERIAHWEKEKKGQLTDATLSAHEDHLYQYEQLMGTLDHVEEEFHRFVHKIN
;
A
#
# COMPACT_ATOMS: atom_id res chain seq x y z
N MET A 1 -12.13 -24.25 14.18
CA MET A 1 -11.99 -23.90 12.76
C MET A 1 -12.94 -22.73 12.53
N VAL A 2 -12.44 -21.50 12.50
CA VAL A 2 -13.27 -20.31 12.24
C VAL A 2 -13.56 -20.34 10.74
N THR A 3 -14.77 -20.68 10.35
CA THR A 3 -15.21 -20.54 8.96
C THR A 3 -15.37 -19.05 8.69
N THR A 4 -14.33 -18.40 8.16
CA THR A 4 -14.43 -17.01 7.69
C THR A 4 -15.56 -16.94 6.67
N ASP A 5 -16.60 -16.18 6.98
CA ASP A 5 -17.71 -15.95 6.06
C ASP A 5 -17.17 -15.16 4.86
N ILE A 6 -17.61 -15.50 3.64
CA ILE A 6 -17.24 -14.73 2.44
C ILE A 6 -17.59 -13.26 2.59
N SER A 7 -18.67 -12.92 3.29
CA SER A 7 -19.04 -11.54 3.56
C SER A 7 -18.00 -10.80 4.39
N GLN A 8 -17.33 -11.49 5.32
CA GLN A 8 -16.22 -10.92 6.10
C GLN A 8 -15.00 -10.69 5.19
N LEU A 9 -14.59 -11.72 4.44
CA LEU A 9 -13.44 -11.65 3.52
C LEU A 9 -13.59 -10.49 2.51
N VAL A 10 -14.76 -10.38 1.88
CA VAL A 10 -15.04 -9.31 0.90
C VAL A 10 -15.06 -7.93 1.56
N GLY A 11 -15.58 -7.84 2.79
CA GLY A 11 -15.55 -6.60 3.57
C GLY A 11 -14.13 -6.15 3.91
N GLU A 12 -13.26 -7.08 4.28
CA GLU A 12 -11.84 -6.83 4.54
C GLU A 12 -11.11 -6.38 3.27
N CYS A 13 -11.27 -7.11 2.15
CA CYS A 13 -10.71 -6.73 0.85
C CYS A 13 -11.13 -5.32 0.42
N THR A 14 -12.41 -4.97 0.57
CA THR A 14 -12.94 -3.65 0.24
C THR A 14 -12.27 -2.56 1.10
N THR A 15 -12.11 -2.83 2.40
CA THR A 15 -11.48 -1.92 3.35
C THR A 15 -10.02 -1.68 2.99
N TRP A 16 -9.25 -2.74 2.71
CA TRP A 16 -7.85 -2.65 2.30
C TRP A 16 -7.71 -1.87 0.99
N VAL A 17 -8.52 -2.17 -0.03
CA VAL A 17 -8.50 -1.46 -1.32
C VAL A 17 -8.80 0.02 -1.16
N ASN A 18 -9.78 0.40 -0.33
CA ASN A 18 -10.09 1.80 -0.06
C ASN A 18 -8.95 2.51 0.67
N THR A 19 -8.34 1.84 1.65
CA THR A 19 -7.18 2.38 2.36
C THR A 19 -5.99 2.57 1.42
N LEU A 20 -5.68 1.59 0.57
CA LEU A 20 -4.61 1.67 -0.44
C LEU A 20 -4.86 2.80 -1.44
N ARG A 21 -6.12 3.08 -1.82
CA ARG A 21 -6.47 4.24 -2.65
C ARG A 21 -6.16 5.55 -1.94
N SER A 22 -6.54 5.67 -0.67
CA SER A 22 -6.25 6.86 0.13
C SER A 22 -4.74 7.08 0.29
N LYS A 23 -4.00 6.03 0.66
CA LYS A 23 -2.53 6.07 0.77
C LYS A 23 -1.86 6.44 -0.56
N ARG A 24 -2.35 5.93 -1.71
CA ARG A 24 -1.84 6.34 -3.03
C ARG A 24 -1.98 7.84 -3.27
N SER A 25 -3.14 8.41 -2.96
CA SER A 25 -3.38 9.85 -3.10
C SER A 25 -2.43 10.63 -2.20
N ALA A 26 -2.33 10.26 -0.93
CA ALA A 26 -1.41 10.90 0.02
C ALA A 26 0.05 10.85 -0.47
N PHE A 27 0.53 9.68 -0.90
CA PHE A 27 1.89 9.52 -1.42
C PHE A 27 2.15 10.31 -2.71
N THR A 28 1.13 10.48 -3.55
CA THR A 28 1.24 11.33 -4.75
C THR A 28 1.42 12.79 -4.36
N GLU A 29 0.64 13.28 -3.39
CA GLU A 29 0.77 14.65 -2.88
C GLU A 29 2.12 14.88 -2.19
N LEU A 30 2.61 13.92 -1.39
CA LEU A 30 3.92 14.02 -0.73
C LEU A 30 5.06 14.05 -1.76
N LYS A 31 4.97 13.23 -2.81
CA LYS A 31 5.93 13.24 -3.90
C LYS A 31 5.95 14.60 -4.63
N GLU A 32 4.79 15.18 -4.90
CA GLU A 32 4.70 16.52 -5.51
C GLU A 32 5.30 17.60 -4.59
N LYS A 33 5.01 17.55 -3.29
CA LYS A 33 5.63 18.45 -2.29
C LYS A 33 7.14 18.30 -2.27
N LEU A 34 7.67 17.07 -2.30
CA LEU A 34 9.11 16.80 -2.34
C LEU A 34 9.75 17.45 -3.58
N GLN A 35 9.10 17.35 -4.74
CA GLN A 35 9.58 17.97 -5.97
C GLN A 35 9.65 19.50 -5.84
N LEU A 36 8.63 20.14 -5.27
CA LEU A 36 8.64 21.60 -5.07
C LEU A 36 9.76 22.05 -4.13
N LEU A 37 9.98 21.32 -3.03
CA LEU A 37 11.03 21.62 -2.05
C LEU A 37 12.45 21.43 -2.63
N SER A 38 12.60 20.57 -3.63
CA SER A 38 13.90 20.26 -4.23
C SER A 38 14.52 21.38 -5.06
N THR A 39 13.74 22.39 -5.45
CA THR A 39 14.12 23.40 -6.46
C THR A 39 15.37 24.23 -6.09
N ASN A 40 15.70 24.35 -4.79
CA ASN A 40 16.81 25.21 -4.32
C ASN A 40 17.83 24.48 -3.43
N LEU A 41 17.81 23.14 -3.40
CA LEU A 41 18.73 22.37 -2.56
C LEU A 41 20.11 22.25 -3.22
N GLN A 42 21.16 22.64 -2.47
CA GLN A 42 22.55 22.60 -2.94
C GLN A 42 23.47 21.74 -2.07
N ASP A 43 23.04 21.41 -0.85
CA ASP A 43 23.81 20.58 0.06
C ASP A 43 23.81 19.11 -0.38
N LYS A 44 25.00 18.50 -0.44
CA LYS A 44 25.21 17.15 -0.98
C LYS A 44 24.47 16.08 -0.17
N ASP A 45 24.48 16.18 1.15
CA ASP A 45 23.82 15.20 2.01
C ASP A 45 22.30 15.31 1.87
N THR A 46 21.79 16.53 1.76
CA THR A 46 20.37 16.80 1.52
C THR A 46 19.92 16.33 0.14
N LEU A 47 20.75 16.44 -0.90
CA LEU A 47 20.46 15.89 -2.24
C LEU A 47 20.39 14.36 -2.23
N LYS A 48 21.21 13.70 -1.42
CA LYS A 48 21.17 12.24 -1.25
C LYS A 48 19.87 11.79 -0.55
N ASP A 49 19.47 12.50 0.51
CA ASP A 49 18.21 12.24 1.21
C ASP A 49 17.00 12.46 0.28
N LEU A 50 17.06 13.49 -0.56
CA LEU A 50 16.06 13.77 -1.60
C LEU A 50 15.95 12.61 -2.61
N GLU A 51 17.07 12.15 -3.18
CA GLU A 51 17.08 11.03 -4.13
C GLU A 51 16.53 9.75 -3.48
N HIS A 52 16.92 9.50 -2.23
CA HIS A 52 16.39 8.37 -1.46
C HIS A 52 14.86 8.43 -1.37
N LEU A 53 14.31 9.57 -0.93
CA LEU A 53 12.86 9.75 -0.82
C LEU A 53 12.13 9.67 -2.17
N GLN A 54 12.71 10.21 -3.24
CA GLN A 54 12.15 10.07 -4.59
C GLN A 54 12.02 8.61 -5.02
N ASN A 55 13.07 7.83 -4.76
CA ASN A 55 13.08 6.39 -5.04
C ASN A 55 12.07 5.65 -4.16
N GLN A 56 11.97 5.98 -2.87
CA GLN A 56 10.97 5.39 -1.98
C GLN A 56 9.55 5.69 -2.46
N PHE A 57 9.21 6.95 -2.75
CA PHE A 57 7.89 7.29 -3.26
C PHE A 57 7.56 6.54 -4.56
N TYR A 58 8.53 6.42 -5.48
CA TYR A 58 8.34 5.66 -6.71
C TYR A 58 8.03 4.18 -6.45
N ILE A 59 8.84 3.51 -5.64
CA ILE A 59 8.68 2.08 -5.30
C ILE A 59 7.35 1.86 -4.57
N GLN A 60 7.04 2.68 -3.56
CA GLN A 60 5.83 2.49 -2.77
C GLN A 60 4.55 2.74 -3.57
N LEU A 61 4.55 3.67 -4.53
CA LEU A 61 3.41 3.86 -5.42
C LEU A 61 3.16 2.62 -6.32
N ILE A 62 4.21 1.93 -6.74
CA ILE A 62 4.11 0.65 -7.47
C ILE A 62 3.56 -0.43 -6.54
N ASN A 63 4.12 -0.58 -5.33
CA ASN A 63 3.66 -1.58 -4.36
C ASN A 63 2.18 -1.41 -4.00
N ILE A 64 1.73 -0.17 -3.78
CA ILE A 64 0.32 0.16 -3.52
C ILE A 64 -0.55 -0.25 -4.72
N HIS A 65 -0.10 0.04 -5.93
CA HIS A 65 -0.83 -0.34 -7.14
C HIS A 65 -0.98 -1.85 -7.23
N ASP A 66 0.13 -2.58 -7.13
CA ASP A 66 0.17 -4.02 -7.37
C ASP A 66 -0.60 -4.79 -6.31
N LEU A 67 -0.41 -4.46 -5.02
CA LEU A 67 -1.17 -5.10 -3.94
C LEU A 67 -2.67 -4.83 -4.04
N LYS A 68 -3.07 -3.60 -4.37
CA LYS A 68 -4.47 -3.25 -4.58
C LYS A 68 -5.06 -4.06 -5.75
N HIS A 69 -4.31 -4.28 -6.82
CA HIS A 69 -4.74 -5.12 -7.93
C HIS A 69 -4.88 -6.59 -7.52
N ALA A 70 -3.89 -7.13 -6.81
CA ALA A 70 -3.92 -8.50 -6.29
C ALA A 70 -5.13 -8.76 -5.38
N ILE A 71 -5.43 -7.85 -4.44
CA ILE A 71 -6.59 -7.96 -3.54
C ILE A 71 -7.91 -7.95 -4.33
N LYS A 72 -8.04 -7.11 -5.36
CA LYS A 72 -9.24 -7.08 -6.20
C LYS A 72 -9.42 -8.37 -7.00
N ASP A 73 -8.34 -8.94 -7.51
CA ASP A 73 -8.40 -10.23 -8.21
C ASP A 73 -8.74 -11.38 -7.25
N HIS A 74 -8.19 -11.34 -6.03
CA HIS A 74 -8.52 -12.28 -4.96
C HIS A 74 -10.01 -12.21 -4.58
N GLU A 75 -10.57 -11.01 -4.40
CA GLU A 75 -12.01 -10.80 -4.17
C GLU A 75 -12.86 -11.43 -5.29
N ARG A 76 -12.48 -11.21 -6.55
CA ARG A 76 -13.16 -11.80 -7.72
C ARG A 76 -13.11 -13.33 -7.72
N ILE A 77 -11.97 -13.91 -7.34
CA ILE A 77 -11.82 -15.37 -7.21
C ILE A 77 -12.74 -15.89 -6.10
N ALA A 78 -12.75 -15.25 -4.93
CA ALA A 78 -13.59 -15.64 -3.80
C ALA A 78 -15.09 -15.63 -4.16
N HIS A 79 -15.56 -14.60 -4.87
CA HIS A 79 -16.93 -14.55 -5.39
C HIS A 79 -17.23 -15.70 -6.35
N TRP A 80 -16.34 -15.94 -7.32
CA TRP A 80 -16.53 -17.01 -8.28
C TRP A 80 -16.58 -18.39 -7.60
N GLU A 81 -15.72 -18.65 -6.61
CA GLU A 81 -15.73 -19.90 -5.86
C GLU A 81 -17.02 -20.10 -5.09
N LYS A 82 -17.51 -19.05 -4.44
CA LYS A 82 -18.79 -19.11 -3.72
C LYS A 82 -19.96 -19.38 -4.66
N GLU A 83 -20.01 -18.72 -5.81
CA GLU A 83 -21.07 -18.92 -6.81
C GLU A 83 -21.05 -20.32 -7.43
N LYS A 84 -19.86 -20.88 -7.70
CA LYS A 84 -19.72 -22.15 -8.41
C LYS A 84 -19.68 -23.38 -7.50
N LYS A 85 -19.06 -23.25 -6.32
CA LYS A 85 -18.80 -24.36 -5.39
C LYS A 85 -19.62 -24.25 -4.11
N GLY A 86 -20.30 -23.12 -3.86
CA GLY A 86 -21.06 -22.86 -2.62
C GLY A 86 -20.18 -22.52 -1.41
N GLN A 87 -18.87 -22.71 -1.51
CA GLN A 87 -17.89 -22.51 -0.44
C GLN A 87 -16.55 -22.04 -1.01
N LEU A 88 -15.77 -21.37 -0.17
CA LEU A 88 -14.39 -21.01 -0.47
C LEU A 88 -13.48 -22.22 -0.34
N THR A 89 -12.42 -22.28 -1.14
CA THR A 89 -11.38 -23.30 -0.97
C THR A 89 -10.35 -22.87 0.06
N ASP A 90 -9.65 -23.84 0.64
CA ASP A 90 -8.53 -23.59 1.56
C ASP A 90 -7.43 -22.75 0.91
N ALA A 91 -7.22 -22.90 -0.41
CA ALA A 91 -6.28 -22.09 -1.17
C ALA A 91 -6.69 -20.61 -1.19
N THR A 92 -7.98 -20.31 -1.34
CA THR A 92 -8.49 -18.94 -1.27
C THR A 92 -8.35 -18.36 0.13
N LEU A 93 -8.65 -19.14 1.18
CA LEU A 93 -8.47 -18.70 2.57
C LEU A 93 -6.99 -18.42 2.89
N SER A 94 -6.09 -19.31 2.49
CA SER A 94 -4.64 -19.12 2.64
C SER A 94 -4.15 -17.88 1.88
N ALA A 95 -4.60 -17.69 0.64
CA ALA A 95 -4.26 -16.49 -0.12
C ALA A 95 -4.75 -15.23 0.59
N HIS A 96 -5.91 -15.26 1.25
CA HIS A 96 -6.43 -14.11 2.00
C HIS A 96 -5.48 -13.70 3.14
N GLU A 97 -4.98 -14.67 3.90
CA GLU A 97 -3.99 -14.44 4.97
C GLU A 97 -2.68 -13.87 4.41
N ASP A 98 -2.22 -14.34 3.25
CA ASP A 98 -1.04 -13.80 2.57
C ASP A 98 -1.24 -12.32 2.16
N HIS A 99 -2.43 -11.97 1.69
CA HIS A 99 -2.76 -10.59 1.33
C HIS A 99 -2.85 -9.69 2.58
N LEU A 100 -3.38 -10.19 3.69
CA LEU A 100 -3.38 -9.46 4.97
C LEU A 100 -1.95 -9.17 5.41
N TYR A 101 -1.07 -10.17 5.40
CA TYR A 101 0.33 -9.99 5.77
C TYR A 101 1.01 -8.96 4.87
N GLN A 102 0.85 -9.05 3.55
CA GLN A 102 1.41 -8.07 2.61
C GLN A 102 0.86 -6.66 2.84
N TYR A 103 -0.43 -6.55 3.15
CA TYR A 103 -1.07 -5.28 3.48
C TYR A 103 -0.46 -4.65 4.73
N GLU A 104 -0.33 -5.39 5.82
CA GLU A 104 0.26 -4.90 7.07
C GLU A 104 1.73 -4.48 6.89
N GLN A 105 2.52 -5.28 6.17
CA GLN A 105 3.91 -4.94 5.86
C GLN A 105 4.02 -3.66 5.01
N LEU A 106 3.16 -3.52 4.01
CA LEU A 106 3.12 -2.30 3.20
C LEU A 106 2.73 -1.10 4.07
N MET A 107 1.69 -1.21 4.91
CA MET A 107 1.28 -0.09 5.78
C MET A 107 2.42 0.38 6.68
N GLY A 108 3.14 -0.54 7.34
CA GLY A 108 4.32 -0.18 8.14
C GLY A 108 5.43 0.50 7.33
N THR A 109 5.66 0.03 6.10
CA THR A 109 6.62 0.67 5.18
C THR A 109 6.17 2.08 4.78
N LEU A 110 4.89 2.27 4.48
CA LEU A 110 4.35 3.58 4.13
C LEU A 110 4.49 4.56 5.29
N ASP A 111 4.12 4.16 6.50
CA ASP A 111 4.23 5.02 7.68
C ASP A 111 5.70 5.40 7.93
N HIS A 112 6.63 4.46 7.73
CA HIS A 112 8.07 4.77 7.82
C HIS A 112 8.54 5.82 6.79
N VAL A 113 8.12 5.70 5.53
CA VAL A 113 8.48 6.65 4.47
C VAL A 113 7.84 8.03 4.73
N GLU A 114 6.61 8.08 5.24
CA GLU A 114 5.96 9.32 5.65
C GLU A 114 6.76 10.02 6.77
N GLU A 115 7.23 9.27 7.77
CA GLU A 115 8.09 9.81 8.82
C GLU A 115 9.45 10.30 8.30
N GLU A 116 10.09 9.55 7.40
CA GLU A 116 11.34 9.96 6.75
C GLU A 116 11.17 11.28 6.00
N PHE A 117 10.06 11.42 5.26
CA PHE A 117 9.73 12.67 4.58
C PHE A 117 9.55 13.82 5.57
N HIS A 118 8.81 13.63 6.67
CA HIS A 118 8.64 14.68 7.67
C HIS A 118 9.96 15.09 8.33
N ARG A 119 10.85 14.13 8.63
CA ARG A 119 12.20 14.42 9.13
C ARG A 119 13.02 15.22 8.12
N PHE A 120 12.95 14.86 6.85
CA PHE A 120 13.61 15.60 5.77
C PHE A 120 13.09 17.04 5.66
N VAL A 121 11.78 17.24 5.65
CA VAL A 121 11.16 18.58 5.61
C VAL A 121 11.57 19.42 6.83
N HIS A 122 11.63 18.83 8.02
CA HIS A 122 12.08 19.54 9.22
C HIS A 122 13.58 19.91 9.17
N LYS A 123 14.42 19.11 8.51
CA LYS A 123 15.86 19.36 8.36
C LYS A 123 16.16 20.54 7.42
N ILE A 124 15.31 20.79 6.42
CA ILE A 124 15.56 21.80 5.38
C ILE A 124 14.82 23.14 5.61
N ASN A 125 13.86 23.17 6.54
CA ASN A 125 13.16 24.38 6.98
C ASN A 125 13.90 25.01 8.17
#